data_AF-A0A1F4BCP1-F1
#
_entry.id   AF-A0A1F4BCP1-F1
#
_cell.length_a   1.000
_cell.length_b   1.000
_cell.length_c   1.000
_cell.angle_alpha   90.00
_cell.angle_beta   90.00
_cell.angle_gamma   90.00
#
_symmetry.space_group_name_H-M   'P 1'
#
loop_
_entity.id
_entity.type
_entity.pdbx_description
1 polymer ?
#
loop_
_entity_poly.entity_id
_entity_poly.type
_entity_poly.pdbx_seq_one_letter_code
_entity_poly.pdbx_strand_id
1 'polypeptide(L)'
;MLSGGELRNLYSKDFVVFEAEPPTNYLPTEELGKLSKARYTPVFVFLDSGGKKVLETRGFRNPREAKALHEFVSKRLYRKTQWQDFLAAYPKN
;
A
#
# COMPACT_ATOMS: atom_id res chain seq x y z
N MET A 1 -9.93 -4.78 -11.43
CA MET A 1 -8.81 -4.63 -10.48
C MET A 1 -7.53 -4.86 -11.27
N LEU A 2 -6.44 -4.14 -10.96
CA LEU A 2 -5.14 -4.41 -11.58
C LEU A 2 -4.63 -5.78 -11.10
N SER A 3 -3.97 -6.53 -11.99
CA SER A 3 -3.25 -7.76 -11.66
C SER A 3 -1.99 -7.48 -10.82
N GLY A 4 -1.45 -8.51 -10.17
CA GLY A 4 -0.18 -8.40 -9.42
C GLY A 4 0.97 -7.83 -10.27
N GLY A 5 1.08 -8.27 -11.53
CA GLY A 5 2.08 -7.75 -12.46
C GLY A 5 1.91 -6.27 -12.81
N GLU A 6 0.68 -5.81 -13.04
CA GLU A 6 0.39 -4.39 -13.30
C GLU A 6 0.69 -3.51 -12.10
N LEU A 7 0.39 -4.00 -10.90
CA LEU A 7 0.71 -3.32 -9.63
C LEU A 7 2.22 -3.21 -9.45
N ARG A 8 2.94 -4.31 -9.66
CA ARG A 8 4.40 -4.32 -9.58
C ARG A 8 5.00 -3.30 -10.54
N ASN A 9 4.54 -3.25 -11.79
CA ASN A 9 5.03 -2.26 -12.77
C ASN A 9 4.73 -0.81 -12.41
N LEU A 10 3.60 -0.55 -11.75
CA LEU A 10 3.23 0.78 -11.29
C LEU A 10 4.16 1.24 -10.16
N TYR A 11 4.32 0.41 -9.13
CA TYR A 11 5.04 0.80 -7.90
C TYR A 11 6.54 0.58 -7.97
N SER A 12 7.06 -0.31 -8.82
CA SER A 12 8.49 -0.65 -8.88
C SER A 12 9.40 0.52 -9.27
N LYS A 13 8.84 1.58 -9.85
CA LYS A 13 9.58 2.81 -10.20
C LYS A 13 9.98 3.61 -8.97
N ASP A 14 9.12 3.62 -7.96
CA ASP A 14 9.27 4.44 -6.75
C ASP A 14 9.59 3.59 -5.50
N PHE A 15 9.33 2.28 -5.56
CA PHE A 15 9.41 1.36 -4.43
C PHE A 15 10.10 0.05 -4.79
N VAL A 16 10.76 -0.55 -3.80
CA VAL A 16 11.02 -1.99 -3.82
C VAL A 16 9.70 -2.70 -3.53
N VAL A 17 9.22 -3.47 -4.49
CA VAL A 17 7.95 -4.22 -4.39
C VAL A 17 8.26 -5.70 -4.26
N PHE A 18 7.73 -6.33 -3.21
CA PHE A 18 7.73 -7.77 -3.03
C PHE A 18 6.30 -8.24 -2.81
N GLU A 19 5.95 -9.36 -3.43
CA GLU A 19 4.73 -10.09 -3.09
C GLU A 19 4.98 -10.89 -1.81
N ALA A 20 3.98 -10.94 -0.94
CA ALA A 20 4.06 -11.64 0.33
C ALA A 20 2.94 -12.66 0.43
N GLU A 21 3.20 -13.74 1.14
CA GLU A 21 2.19 -14.73 1.51
C GLU A 21 1.17 -14.11 2.49
N PRO A 22 -0.03 -14.69 2.64
CA PRO A 22 -0.97 -14.28 3.66
C PRO A 22 -0.32 -14.27 5.06
N PRO A 23 -0.67 -13.31 5.94
CA PRO A 23 -0.07 -13.20 7.28
C PRO A 23 -0.13 -14.49 8.13
N THR A 24 -1.12 -15.34 7.87
CA THR A 24 -1.32 -16.63 8.54
C THR A 24 -0.24 -17.67 8.22
N ASN A 25 0.54 -17.47 7.16
CA ASN A 25 1.61 -18.38 6.74
C ASN A 25 2.95 -18.06 7.42
N TYR A 26 3.02 -16.98 8.19
CA TYR A 26 4.21 -16.59 8.95
C TYR A 26 4.07 -16.96 10.44
N LEU A 27 5.18 -17.31 11.06
CA LEU A 27 5.29 -17.46 12.51
C LEU A 27 5.15 -16.10 13.20
N PRO A 28 4.64 -16.05 14.45
CA PRO A 28 4.48 -14.78 15.19
C PRO A 28 5.76 -13.96 15.38
N THR A 29 6.92 -14.60 15.31
CA THR A 29 8.24 -13.96 15.44
C THR A 29 8.71 -13.31 14.14
N GLU A 30 8.18 -13.72 12.99
CA GLU A 30 8.58 -13.20 11.67
C GLU A 30 8.02 -11.80 11.44
N GLU A 31 8.85 -10.90 10.92
CA GLU A 31 8.48 -9.49 10.73
C GLU A 31 7.35 -9.32 9.71
N LEU A 32 7.31 -10.13 8.65
CA LEU A 32 6.25 -10.06 7.63
C LEU A 32 4.86 -10.33 8.21
N GLY A 33 4.73 -11.32 9.09
CA GLY A 33 3.48 -11.62 9.80
C GLY A 33 3.01 -10.49 10.72
N LYS A 34 3.94 -9.62 11.18
CA LYS A 34 3.62 -8.46 12.03
C LYS A 34 3.13 -7.26 11.21
N LEU A 35 3.43 -7.19 9.91
CA LEU A 35 3.10 -6.04 9.07
C LEU A 35 1.60 -5.86 8.84
N SER A 36 0.83 -6.95 8.71
CA SER A 36 -0.62 -6.90 8.55
C SER A 36 -1.31 -8.03 9.31
N LYS A 37 -2.50 -7.75 9.83
CA LYS A 37 -3.40 -8.76 10.43
C LYS A 37 -4.58 -9.09 9.50
N ALA A 38 -4.56 -8.56 8.27
CA ALA A 38 -5.64 -8.75 7.32
C ALA A 38 -5.73 -10.22 6.91
N ARG A 39 -6.97 -10.71 6.82
CA ARG A 39 -7.30 -12.09 6.42
C ARG A 39 -7.81 -12.19 4.98
N TYR A 40 -7.81 -11.08 4.25
CA TYR A 40 -8.38 -10.96 2.90
C TYR A 40 -7.38 -10.28 1.98
N THR A 41 -7.20 -10.78 0.76
CA THR A 41 -6.30 -10.24 -0.27
C THR A 41 -7.09 -9.58 -1.40
N PRO A 42 -6.54 -8.56 -2.09
CA PRO A 42 -5.20 -7.99 -1.92
C PRO A 42 -5.11 -6.92 -0.81
N VAL A 43 -3.98 -6.87 -0.11
CA VAL A 43 -3.63 -5.82 0.87
C VAL A 43 -2.29 -5.22 0.48
N PHE A 44 -2.21 -3.90 0.54
CA PHE A 44 -0.96 -3.16 0.33
C PHE A 44 -0.51 -2.60 1.67
N VAL A 45 0.73 -2.88 2.03
CA VAL A 45 1.40 -2.30 3.18
C VAL A 45 2.54 -1.44 2.66
N PHE A 46 2.54 -0.16 3.01
CA PHE A 46 3.60 0.77 2.68
C PHE A 46 4.44 1.04 3.92
N LEU A 47 5.76 0.94 3.78
CA LEU A 47 6.74 1.22 4.81
C LEU A 47 7.52 2.50 4.45
N ASP A 48 7.94 3.25 5.46
CA ASP A 48 8.95 4.29 5.27
C ASP A 48 10.37 3.69 5.20
N SER A 49 11.37 4.57 5.01
CA SER A 49 12.78 4.18 4.95
C SER A 49 13.33 3.59 6.26
N GLY A 50 12.63 3.74 7.39
CA GLY A 50 12.98 3.10 8.66
C GLY A 50 12.28 1.75 8.85
N GLY A 51 11.52 1.27 7.87
CA GLY A 51 10.75 0.04 7.96
C GLY A 51 9.43 0.19 8.73
N LYS A 52 9.04 1.41 9.12
CA LYS A 52 7.80 1.64 9.86
C LYS A 52 6.62 1.66 8.89
N LYS A 53 5.53 0.95 9.23
CA LYS A 53 4.27 1.00 8.48
C LYS A 53 3.67 2.40 8.51
N VAL A 54 3.48 2.98 7.32
CA VAL A 54 2.89 4.32 7.13
C VAL A 54 1.47 4.26 6.56
N LEU A 55 1.13 3.19 5.84
CA LEU A 55 -0.21 3.01 5.30
C LEU A 55 -0.50 1.52 5.08
N GLU A 56 -1.74 1.12 5.35
CA GLU A 56 -2.28 -0.19 4.99
C GLU A 56 -3.62 0.03 4.30
N THR A 57 -3.82 -0.58 3.13
CA THR A 57 -5.09 -0.49 2.39
C THR A 57 -5.45 -1.81 1.74
N ARG A 58 -6.75 -2.11 1.65
CA ARG A 58 -7.31 -3.32 1.03
C ARG A 58 -7.38 -3.20 -0.51
N GLY A 59 -6.29 -2.71 -1.09
CA GLY A 59 -6.25 -2.27 -2.48
C GLY A 59 -6.94 -0.94 -2.73
N PHE A 60 -7.34 -0.73 -3.98
CA PHE A 60 -8.06 0.44 -4.44
C PHE A 60 -9.30 -0.03 -5.20
N ARG A 61 -10.37 0.76 -5.12
CA ARG A 61 -11.68 0.43 -5.71
C ARG A 61 -11.77 0.84 -7.17
N ASN A 62 -10.99 1.84 -7.58
CA ASN A 62 -11.00 2.38 -8.95
C ASN A 62 -9.64 2.97 -9.35
N PRO A 63 -9.41 3.24 -10.65
CA PRO A 63 -8.15 3.80 -11.14
C PRO A 63 -7.77 5.15 -10.51
N ARG A 64 -8.74 5.98 -10.15
CA ARG A 64 -8.50 7.26 -9.46
C ARG A 64 -7.86 7.02 -8.09
N GLU A 65 -8.44 6.14 -7.28
CA GLU A 65 -7.91 5.79 -5.96
C GLU A 65 -6.52 5.14 -6.08
N ALA A 66 -6.26 4.37 -7.15
CA ALA A 66 -4.92 3.85 -7.44
C ALA A 66 -3.89 4.96 -7.70
N LYS A 67 -4.22 5.95 -8.54
CA LYS A 67 -3.35 7.10 -8.82
C LYS A 67 -3.11 7.95 -7.58
N ALA A 68 -4.18 8.23 -6.83
CA ALA A 68 -4.10 8.97 -5.58
C ALA A 68 -3.20 8.24 -4.57
N LEU A 69 -3.38 6.92 -4.43
CA LEU A 69 -2.60 6.11 -3.50
C LEU A 69 -1.12 6.16 -3.86
N HIS A 70 -0.80 5.93 -5.12
CA HIS A 70 0.56 6.03 -5.65
C HIS A 70 1.20 7.38 -5.33
N GLU A 71 0.53 8.49 -5.66
CA GLU A 71 1.03 9.83 -5.39
C GLU A 71 1.20 10.12 -3.89
N PHE A 72 0.24 9.69 -3.07
CA PHE A 72 0.29 9.87 -1.62
C PHE A 72 1.51 9.22 -0.99
N VAL A 73 1.81 7.98 -1.41
CA VAL A 73 2.95 7.23 -0.87
C VAL A 73 4.27 7.69 -1.47
N SER A 74 4.35 7.93 -2.79
CA SER A 74 5.62 8.26 -3.46
C SER A 74 6.12 9.66 -3.10
N LYS A 75 5.21 10.63 -2.96
CA LYS A 75 5.54 11.99 -2.49
C LYS A 75 5.60 12.11 -0.96
N ARG A 76 5.48 10.98 -0.23
CA ARG A 76 5.53 10.92 1.24
C ARG A 76 4.53 11.86 1.94
N LEU A 77 3.34 12.02 1.36
CA LEU A 77 2.31 12.94 1.86
C LEU A 77 1.68 12.46 3.18
N TYR A 78 1.85 11.18 3.52
CA TYR A 78 1.56 10.63 4.85
C TYR A 78 2.26 11.33 6.01
N ARG A 79 3.32 12.14 5.74
CA ARG A 79 3.99 12.97 6.75
C ARG A 79 3.25 14.27 7.06
N LYS A 80 2.29 14.66 6.22
CA LYS A 80 1.62 15.97 6.28
C LYS A 80 0.10 15.87 6.44
N THR A 81 -0.52 14.81 5.92
CA THR A 81 -1.97 14.63 5.94
C THR A 81 -2.36 13.17 6.03
N GLN A 82 -3.61 12.90 6.44
CA GLN A 82 -4.16 11.55 6.47
C GLN A 82 -4.61 11.11 5.07
N TRP A 83 -4.62 9.80 4.83
CA TRP A 83 -5.00 9.22 3.54
C TRP A 83 -6.42 9.61 3.12
N GLN A 84 -7.37 9.57 4.05
CA GLN A 84 -8.78 9.89 3.79
C GLN A 84 -8.96 11.34 3.35
N ASP A 85 -8.28 12.27 4.01
CA ASP A 85 -8.32 13.70 3.69
C ASP A 85 -7.68 13.98 2.33
N PHE A 86 -6.53 13.36 2.06
CA PHE A 86 -5.88 13.45 0.76
C PHE A 86 -6.75 12.89 -0.37
N LEU A 87 -7.34 11.71 -0.18
CA LEU A 87 -8.18 11.07 -1.18
C LEU A 87 -9.47 11.86 -1.44
N ALA A 88 -10.04 12.51 -0.42
CA ALA A 88 -11.20 13.38 -0.57
C ALA A 88 -10.89 14.61 -1.42
N ALA A 89 -9.70 15.20 -1.24
CA ALA A 89 -9.23 16.36 -2.00
C ALA A 89 -8.69 16.01 -3.40
N TYR A 90 -8.35 14.75 -3.67
CA TYR A 90 -7.77 14.34 -4.96
C TYR A 90 -8.75 14.59 -6.13
N PRO A 91 -8.29 15.03 -7.31
CA PRO A 91 -9.16 15.26 -8.47
C PRO A 91 -10.04 14.05 -8.80
N LYS A 92 -11.31 14.28 -9.19
CA LYS A 92 -12.28 13.21 -9.52
C LYS A 92 -12.16 12.67 -10.95
N ASN A 93 -11.36 13.33 -11.76
CA ASN A 93 -11.29 13.21 -13.21
C ASN A 93 -10.58 11.92 -13.66
#